data_AF-A0A1M7RSI4-F1
#
_entry.id   AF-A0A1M7RSI4-F1
#
_cell.length_a   1.000
_cell.length_b   1.000
_cell.length_c   1.000
_cell.angle_alpha   90.00
_cell.angle_beta   90.00
_cell.angle_gamma   90.00
#
_symmetry.space_group_name_H-M   'P 1'
#
loop_
_entity.id
_entity.type
_entity.pdbx_description
1 polymer ?
#
loop_
_entity_poly.entity_id
_entity_poly.type
_entity_poly.pdbx_seq_one_letter_code
_entity_poly.pdbx_strand_id
1 'polypeptide(L)'
;MTGKIMIEFEKVVLKEEPDMILVYGDTNTTLAGAIVGAKLKIPVAHVEAGIRQEPKDMPEEINRVLTDHVSSLLFCPIELAVKNLERGGITKGVYFVGDVMYDLYLEMEPRFKYEIYEELKLKERE
;
A
#
# COMPACT_ATOMS: atom_id res chain seq x y z
N MET A 1 -4.36 2.62 18.30
CA MET A 1 -4.26 1.23 17.80
C MET A 1 -2.87 0.93 17.24
N THR A 2 -2.31 1.81 16.40
CA THR A 2 -0.98 1.72 15.76
C THR A 2 0.15 1.30 16.72
N GLY A 3 0.31 1.97 17.87
CA GLY A 3 1.38 1.63 18.82
C GLY A 3 1.31 0.20 19.38
N LYS A 4 0.10 -0.36 19.55
CA LYS A 4 -0.06 -1.76 19.99
C LYS A 4 0.38 -2.74 18.90
N ILE A 5 0.07 -2.44 17.63
CA ILE A 5 0.53 -3.23 16.48
C ILE A 5 2.05 -3.22 16.42
N MET A 6 2.68 -2.05 16.60
CA MET A 6 4.15 -1.96 16.61
C MET A 6 4.77 -2.84 17.69
N ILE A 7 4.26 -2.81 18.91
CA ILE A 7 4.77 -3.62 20.03
C ILE A 7 4.68 -5.12 19.72
N GLU A 8 3.56 -5.60 19.18
CA GLU A 8 3.38 -7.02 18.90
C GLU A 8 4.11 -7.47 17.63
N PHE A 9 4.14 -6.62 16.59
CA PHE A 9 4.82 -6.92 15.34
C PHE A 9 6.35 -6.93 15.50
N GLU A 10 6.91 -6.03 16.30
CA GLU A 10 8.35 -6.00 16.61
C GLU A 10 8.83 -7.33 17.21
N LYS A 11 8.04 -7.97 18.08
CA LYS A 11 8.36 -9.29 18.64
C LYS A 11 8.45 -10.37 17.55
N VAL A 12 7.58 -10.30 16.54
CA VAL A 12 7.61 -11.23 15.40
C VAL A 12 8.82 -10.97 14.54
N VAL A 13 9.09 -9.71 14.21
CA VAL A 13 10.24 -9.33 13.36
C VAL A 13 11.57 -9.72 14.01
N LEU A 14 11.73 -9.52 15.32
CA LEU A 14 12.93 -9.94 16.06
C LEU A 14 13.09 -11.47 16.15
N LYS A 15 11.99 -12.22 16.04
CA LYS A 15 12.00 -13.69 16.07
C LYS A 15 12.30 -14.28 14.70
N GLU A 16 11.70 -13.72 13.66
CA GLU A 16 11.77 -14.25 12.29
C GLU A 16 12.96 -13.69 11.49
N GLU A 17 13.57 -12.58 11.94
CA GLU A 17 14.74 -11.94 11.32
C GLU A 17 14.63 -11.78 9.79
N PRO A 18 13.55 -11.14 9.27
CA PRO A 18 13.34 -11.06 7.83
C PRO A 18 14.35 -10.12 7.16
N ASP A 19 14.78 -10.47 5.95
CA ASP A 19 15.62 -9.61 5.11
C ASP A 19 14.90 -8.33 4.64
N MET A 20 13.56 -8.35 4.62
CA MET A 20 12.71 -7.24 4.17
C MET A 20 11.30 -7.36 4.75
N ILE A 21 10.64 -6.23 4.98
CA ILE A 21 9.23 -6.15 5.36
C ILE A 21 8.43 -5.55 4.21
N LEU A 22 7.36 -6.25 3.79
CA LEU A 22 6.41 -5.77 2.80
C LEU A 22 5.17 -5.20 3.50
N VAL A 23 4.76 -3.99 3.14
CA VAL A 23 3.52 -3.35 3.60
C VAL A 23 2.67 -2.94 2.39
N TYR A 24 1.35 -2.91 2.58
CA TYR A 24 0.38 -2.65 1.51
C TYR A 24 -0.59 -1.53 1.91
N GLY A 25 -0.86 -0.58 1.02
CA GLY A 25 -1.88 0.45 1.19
C GLY A 25 -1.50 1.50 2.25
N ASP A 26 -2.44 1.89 3.10
CA ASP A 26 -2.36 3.10 3.92
C ASP A 26 -2.95 2.96 5.34
N THR A 27 -3.15 1.73 5.77
CA THR A 27 -3.78 1.44 7.05
C THR A 27 -2.83 1.71 8.23
N ASN A 28 -3.39 1.72 9.45
CA ASN A 28 -2.58 1.77 10.67
C ASN A 28 -1.59 0.60 10.76
N THR A 29 -1.91 -0.56 10.19
CA THR A 29 -1.00 -1.71 10.11
C THR A 29 0.16 -1.45 9.15
N THR A 30 -0.10 -0.77 8.03
CA THR A 30 0.93 -0.35 7.06
C THR A 30 1.95 0.57 7.73
N LEU A 31 1.47 1.64 8.37
CA LEU A 31 2.35 2.58 9.09
C LEU A 31 3.13 1.87 10.21
N ALA A 32 2.45 1.05 11.02
CA ALA A 32 3.10 0.34 12.11
C ALA A 32 4.23 -0.59 11.61
N GLY A 33 3.98 -1.37 10.56
CA GLY A 33 4.96 -2.27 9.97
C GLY A 33 6.17 -1.52 9.40
N ALA A 34 5.91 -0.41 8.70
CA ALA A 34 6.97 0.42 8.12
C ALA A 34 7.87 1.07 9.17
N ILE A 35 7.29 1.62 10.25
CA ILE A 35 8.07 2.23 11.33
C ILE A 35 8.89 1.17 12.10
N VAL A 36 8.34 -0.02 12.33
CA VAL A 36 9.10 -1.13 12.96
C VAL A 36 10.28 -1.51 12.09
N GLY A 37 10.07 -1.75 10.79
CA GLY A 37 11.15 -2.07 9.85
C GLY A 37 12.24 -1.00 9.81
N ALA A 38 11.83 0.27 9.66
CA ALA A 38 12.75 1.40 9.64
C ALA A 38 13.59 1.51 10.92
N LYS A 39 12.99 1.33 12.10
CA LYS A 39 13.70 1.41 13.39
C LYS A 39 14.65 0.24 13.62
N LEU A 40 14.28 -0.97 13.18
CA LEU A 40 15.13 -2.15 13.24
C LEU A 40 16.16 -2.22 12.10
N LYS A 41 16.15 -1.23 11.19
CA LYS A 41 17.03 -1.16 10.01
C LYS A 41 16.82 -2.31 9.03
N ILE A 42 15.59 -2.82 8.96
CA ILE A 42 15.16 -3.80 7.97
C ILE A 42 14.53 -3.02 6.81
N PRO A 43 14.98 -3.23 5.55
CA PRO A 43 14.38 -2.59 4.39
C PRO A 43 12.87 -2.80 4.32
N VAL A 44 12.15 -1.74 3.98
CA VAL A 44 10.69 -1.79 3.82
C VAL A 44 10.34 -1.61 2.34
N ALA A 45 9.47 -2.46 1.85
CA ALA A 45 8.86 -2.35 0.53
C ALA A 45 7.39 -1.99 0.68
N HIS A 46 6.96 -0.90 0.05
CA HIS A 46 5.59 -0.39 0.13
C HIS A 46 4.87 -0.58 -1.20
N VAL A 47 3.85 -1.43 -1.18
CA VAL A 47 2.92 -1.65 -2.29
C VAL A 47 1.79 -0.63 -2.20
N GLU A 48 1.39 -0.10 -3.36
CA GLU A 48 0.42 1.00 -3.48
C GLU A 48 1.01 2.36 -3.03
N ALA A 49 2.31 2.55 -3.23
CA ALA A 49 3.03 3.73 -2.80
C ALA A 49 2.71 4.98 -3.65
N GLY A 50 2.82 6.16 -3.05
CA GLY A 50 2.74 7.44 -3.76
C GLY A 50 1.34 7.99 -4.05
N ILE A 51 0.28 7.31 -3.62
CA ILE A 51 -1.09 7.88 -3.67
C ILE A 51 -1.18 9.06 -2.71
N ARG A 52 -1.80 10.16 -3.15
CA ARG A 52 -1.97 11.38 -2.35
C ARG A 52 -3.41 11.84 -2.41
N GLN A 53 -3.89 12.33 -1.27
CA GLN A 53 -5.23 12.85 -1.11
C GLN A 53 -5.22 14.15 -0.32
N GLU A 54 -6.16 15.04 -0.67
CA GLU A 54 -6.50 16.20 0.15
C GLU A 54 -7.86 15.96 0.81
N PRO A 55 -8.06 16.39 2.07
CA PRO A 55 -7.11 17.13 2.91
C PRO A 55 -6.02 16.24 3.54
N LYS A 56 -4.85 16.84 3.83
CA LYS A 56 -3.69 16.13 4.42
C LYS A 56 -3.85 15.67 5.87
N ASP A 57 -4.94 16.03 6.54
CA ASP A 57 -5.24 15.62 7.91
C ASP A 57 -5.99 14.28 7.99
N MET A 58 -6.32 13.68 6.84
CA MET A 58 -6.87 12.33 6.78
C MET A 58 -5.88 11.31 7.38
N PRO A 59 -6.31 10.44 8.30
CA PRO A 59 -5.45 9.41 8.89
C PRO A 59 -4.71 8.55 7.86
N GLU A 60 -5.39 8.17 6.78
CA GLU A 60 -4.84 7.38 5.68
C GLU A 60 -3.74 8.15 4.93
N GLU A 61 -3.93 9.45 4.67
CA GLU A 61 -2.91 10.27 4.02
C GLU A 61 -1.65 10.44 4.90
N ILE A 62 -1.84 10.65 6.21
CA ILE A 62 -0.74 10.68 7.17
C ILE A 62 0.05 9.36 7.13
N ASN A 63 -0.66 8.22 7.10
CA ASN A 63 -0.04 6.91 7.03
C ASN A 63 0.74 6.72 5.71
N ARG A 64 0.17 7.09 4.55
CA ARG A 64 0.85 6.99 3.23
C ARG A 64 2.14 7.77 3.21
N VAL A 65 2.08 9.05 3.57
CA VAL A 65 3.24 9.95 3.52
C VAL A 65 4.37 9.43 4.42
N LEU A 66 4.06 9.06 5.66
CA LEU A 66 5.06 8.54 6.58
C LEU A 66 5.63 7.19 6.13
N THR A 67 4.78 6.29 5.61
CA THR A 67 5.21 4.98 5.09
C THR A 67 6.14 5.13 3.89
N ASP A 68 5.78 5.98 2.92
CA ASP A 68 6.60 6.24 1.74
C ASP A 68 8.00 6.76 2.14
N HIS A 69 8.08 7.70 3.10
CA HIS A 69 9.34 8.32 3.50
C HIS A 69 10.32 7.38 4.22
N VAL A 70 9.81 6.32 4.86
CA VAL A 70 10.65 5.34 5.56
C VAL A 70 10.90 4.07 4.74
N SER A 71 10.28 3.96 3.56
CA SER A 71 10.40 2.79 2.69
C SER A 71 11.63 2.88 1.78
N SER A 72 12.25 1.72 1.55
CA SER A 72 13.41 1.57 0.66
C SER A 72 12.99 1.29 -0.79
N LEU A 73 11.85 0.60 -0.97
CA LEU A 73 11.24 0.32 -2.27
C LEU A 73 9.79 0.79 -2.25
N LEU A 74 9.38 1.49 -3.31
CA LEU A 74 8.05 2.07 -3.47
C LEU A 74 7.47 1.58 -4.79
N PHE A 75 6.43 0.76 -4.71
CA PHE A 75 5.74 0.18 -5.85
C PHE A 75 4.47 0.96 -6.14
N CYS A 76 4.53 1.80 -7.17
CA CYS A 76 3.47 2.70 -7.57
C CYS A 76 2.47 2.02 -8.50
N PRO A 77 1.15 2.18 -8.24
CA PRO A 77 0.12 1.56 -9.06
C PRO A 77 -0.22 2.36 -10.32
N ILE A 78 0.10 3.66 -10.34
CA ILE A 78 -0.16 4.57 -11.47
C ILE A 78 0.97 5.59 -11.63
N GLU A 79 1.15 6.15 -12.83
CA GLU A 79 2.18 7.17 -13.10
C GLU A 79 2.03 8.44 -12.24
N LEU A 80 0.80 8.81 -11.89
CA LEU A 80 0.55 9.96 -11.02
C LEU A 80 1.20 9.76 -9.63
N ALA A 81 1.22 8.53 -9.13
CA ALA A 81 1.82 8.21 -7.83
C ALA A 81 3.35 8.41 -7.86
N VAL A 82 4.01 8.04 -8.96
CA VAL A 82 5.44 8.33 -9.18
C VAL A 82 5.70 9.84 -9.15
N LYS A 83 4.88 10.63 -9.87
CA LYS A 83 4.98 12.10 -9.91
C LYS A 83 4.73 12.73 -8.53
N ASN A 84 3.83 12.16 -7.74
CA ASN A 84 3.57 12.62 -6.38
C ASN A 84 4.75 12.38 -5.45
N LEU A 85 5.39 11.20 -5.53
CA LEU A 85 6.61 10.90 -4.77
C LEU A 85 7.76 11.84 -5.16
N GLU A 86 7.96 12.07 -6.46
CA GLU A 86 8.96 13.02 -6.96
C GLU A 86 8.74 14.44 -6.40
N ARG A 87 7.49 14.93 -6.41
CA ARG A 87 7.12 16.22 -5.80
C ARG A 87 7.35 16.25 -4.29
N GLY A 88 7.23 15.10 -3.62
CA GLY A 88 7.54 14.90 -2.21
C GLY A 88 9.03 14.70 -1.91
N GLY A 89 9.91 14.75 -2.92
CA GLY A 89 11.36 14.60 -2.77
C GLY A 89 11.85 13.14 -2.75
N ILE A 90 10.99 12.17 -3.06
CA ILE A 90 11.34 10.74 -3.13
C ILE A 90 11.55 10.35 -4.59
N THR A 91 12.82 10.19 -4.99
CA THR A 91 13.20 9.86 -6.38
C THR A 91 14.00 8.56 -6.50
N LYS A 92 14.30 7.91 -5.37
CA LYS A 92 15.06 6.66 -5.32
C LYS A 92 14.15 5.52 -4.86
N GLY A 93 14.39 4.32 -5.39
CA GLY A 93 13.62 3.14 -5.03
C GLY A 93 12.17 3.17 -5.51
N VAL A 94 11.81 4.06 -6.44
CA VAL A 94 10.45 4.20 -6.98
C VAL A 94 10.31 3.40 -8.26
N TYR A 95 9.28 2.56 -8.33
CA TYR A 95 8.98 1.69 -9.47
C TYR A 95 7.50 1.79 -9.82
N PHE A 96 7.20 2.06 -11.09
CA PHE A 96 5.84 1.92 -11.61
C PHE A 96 5.59 0.45 -11.99
N VAL A 97 4.65 -0.20 -11.31
CA VAL A 97 4.40 -1.65 -11.48
C VAL A 97 2.95 -2.01 -11.78
N GLY A 98 2.02 -1.06 -11.71
CA GLY A 98 0.59 -1.33 -11.83
C GLY A 98 -0.06 -1.72 -10.49
N ASP A 99 -1.37 -1.92 -10.51
CA ASP A 99 -2.19 -2.17 -9.32
C ASP A 99 -2.50 -3.67 -9.17
N VAL A 100 -2.21 -4.24 -7.99
CA VAL A 100 -2.48 -5.65 -7.64
C VAL A 100 -3.96 -6.02 -7.77
N MET A 101 -4.86 -5.04 -7.65
CA MET A 101 -6.29 -5.27 -7.85
C MET A 101 -6.62 -5.68 -9.29
N TYR A 102 -5.80 -5.31 -10.28
CA TYR A 102 -5.96 -5.77 -11.65
C TYR A 102 -5.54 -7.24 -11.81
N ASP A 103 -4.44 -7.65 -11.19
CA ASP A 103 -4.03 -9.06 -11.12
C ASP A 103 -5.14 -9.91 -10.49
N LEU A 104 -5.71 -9.44 -9.37
CA LEU A 104 -6.83 -10.10 -8.69
C LEU A 104 -8.07 -10.18 -9.58
N TYR A 105 -8.39 -9.12 -10.33
CA TYR A 105 -9.48 -9.13 -11.29
C TYR A 105 -9.31 -10.24 -12.33
N LEU A 106 -8.14 -10.34 -12.95
CA LEU A 106 -7.87 -11.36 -13.97
C LEU A 106 -8.00 -12.79 -13.42
N GLU A 107 -7.60 -13.01 -12.17
CA GLU A 107 -7.76 -14.32 -11.52
C GLU A 107 -9.24 -14.64 -11.20
N MET A 108 -10.00 -13.62 -10.81
CA MET A 108 -11.36 -13.79 -10.32
C MET A 108 -12.43 -13.69 -11.41
N GLU A 109 -12.15 -13.04 -12.54
CA GLU A 109 -13.08 -12.82 -13.65
C GLU A 109 -13.83 -14.11 -14.07
N PRO A 110 -13.18 -15.29 -14.22
CA PRO A 110 -13.90 -16.51 -14.62
C PRO A 110 -14.93 -17.00 -13.59
N ARG A 111 -14.88 -16.50 -12.35
CA ARG A 111 -15.80 -16.84 -11.26
C ARG A 111 -16.91 -15.81 -11.10
N PHE A 112 -16.86 -14.70 -11.83
CA PHE A 112 -17.87 -13.66 -11.73
C PHE A 112 -19.19 -14.15 -12.32
N LYS A 113 -20.25 -13.89 -11.55
CA LYS A 113 -21.62 -14.25 -11.86
C LYS A 113 -22.36 -12.99 -12.27
N TYR A 114 -22.60 -12.84 -13.57
CA TYR A 114 -23.25 -11.68 -14.14
C TYR A 114 -24.79 -11.78 -14.11
N GLU A 115 -25.35 -12.87 -13.59
CA GLU A 115 -26.80 -13.04 -13.41
C GLU A 115 -27.41 -11.98 -12.48
N ILE A 116 -26.59 -11.45 -11.53
CA ILE A 116 -26.99 -10.34 -10.65
C ILE A 116 -27.41 -9.09 -11.44
N TYR A 117 -26.84 -8.86 -12.63
CA TYR A 117 -27.21 -7.72 -13.47
C TYR A 117 -28.64 -7.87 -14.00
N GLU A 118 -29.05 -9.08 -14.36
CA GLU A 118 -30.42 -9.37 -14.79
C GLU A 118 -31.40 -9.24 -13.61
N GLU A 119 -31.06 -9.81 -12.44
CA GLU A 119 -31.87 -9.71 -11.21
C GLU A 119 -32.10 -8.26 -10.80
N LEU A 120 -31.05 -7.44 -10.86
CA LEU A 120 -31.09 -6.03 -10.51
C LEU A 120 -31.56 -5.13 -11.67
N LYS A 121 -31.87 -5.69 -12.84
CA LYS A 121 -32.27 -4.98 -14.07
C LYS A 121 -31.27 -3.88 -14.48
N LEU A 122 -29.99 -4.14 -14.23
CA LEU A 122 -28.89 -3.25 -14.59
C LEU A 122 -28.56 -3.43 -16.08
N LYS A 123 -28.24 -2.32 -16.74
CA LYS A 123 -27.74 -2.32 -18.12
C LYS A 123 -26.33 -1.75 -18.11
N GLU A 124 -25.50 -2.29 -18.99
CA GLU A 124 -24.19 -1.71 -19.25
C GLU A 124 -24.40 -0.26 -19.76
N ARG A 125 -23.63 0.67 -19.21
CA ARG A 125 -23.64 2.05 -19.69
C ARG A 125 -22.75 2.09 -20.93
N GLU A 126 -23.35 2.38 -22.08
CA GLU A 126 -22.64 2.79 -23.31
C GLU A 126 -21.77 4.03 -23.07
#